data_AF-A0A9E3TMD9-F1
#
_entry.id   AF-A0A9E3TMD9-F1
#
_cell.length_a   1.000
_cell.length_b   1.000
_cell.length_c   1.000
_cell.angle_alpha   90.00
_cell.angle_beta   90.00
_cell.angle_gamma   90.00
#
_symmetry.space_group_name_H-M   'P 1'
#
loop_
_entity.id
_entity.type
_entity.pdbx_description
1 polymer ?
#
loop_
_entity_poly.entity_id
_entity_poly.type
_entity_poly.pdbx_seq_one_letter_code
_entity_poly.pdbx_strand_id
1 'polypeptide(L)'
;MEANDDRSIEQLQAKVDAVRHRACCVCRRGICGHEILFSIALGLGSSPRCADCLAQGLGQVSKQLRNQLLAHFQQRDCYGEVWRRESVREGFPDDALPGCLWQEEDTSDVGNRPDESVVSLDAIDVNNLAAEVWDAGQMSCGDLVLALRGRMNALTPGTCLKLTAHDPGAVEDIPAWCRMTGHTFLAQDHPHYWIQRKE
;
A
#
# COMPACT_ATOMS: atom_id res chain seq x y z
N MET A 1 5.77 -21.61 26.41
CA MET A 1 5.29 -20.19 26.40
C MET A 1 4.12 -20.08 25.43
N GLU A 2 3.21 -21.07 25.42
CA GLU A 2 2.20 -21.23 24.36
C GLU A 2 0.79 -20.85 24.84
N ALA A 3 0.50 -20.98 26.14
CA ALA A 3 -0.82 -20.71 26.72
C ALA A 3 -1.24 -19.22 26.76
N ASN A 4 -0.34 -18.28 26.42
CA ASN A 4 -0.64 -16.86 26.36
C ASN A 4 -0.97 -16.40 24.94
N ASP A 5 -0.34 -17.02 23.93
CA ASP A 5 -0.65 -16.82 22.52
C ASP A 5 -1.99 -17.46 22.16
N ASP A 6 -2.27 -18.68 22.63
CA ASP A 6 -3.56 -19.36 22.37
C ASP A 6 -4.76 -18.56 22.89
N ARG A 7 -4.67 -18.04 24.13
CA ARG A 7 -5.69 -17.15 24.69
C ARG A 7 -5.83 -15.84 23.92
N SER A 8 -4.74 -15.32 23.37
CA SER A 8 -4.76 -14.10 22.57
C SER A 8 -5.43 -14.33 21.20
N ILE A 9 -5.20 -15.50 20.60
CA ILE A 9 -5.83 -15.95 19.35
C ILE A 9 -7.34 -16.11 19.54
N GLU A 10 -7.78 -16.82 20.59
CA GLU A 10 -9.21 -17.02 20.88
C GLU A 10 -9.93 -15.69 21.15
N GLN A 11 -9.30 -14.77 21.90
CA GLN A 11 -9.86 -13.45 22.17
C GLN A 11 -9.99 -12.58 20.91
N LEU A 12 -8.99 -12.64 20.02
CA LEU A 12 -9.04 -11.93 18.73
C LEU A 12 -10.12 -12.50 17.82
N GLN A 13 -10.21 -13.83 17.72
CA GLN A 13 -11.24 -14.52 16.94
C GLN A 13 -12.65 -14.16 17.44
N ALA A 14 -12.88 -14.20 18.76
CA ALA A 14 -14.16 -13.82 19.36
C ALA A 14 -14.55 -12.36 19.04
N LYS A 15 -13.58 -11.44 18.98
CA LYS A 15 -13.82 -10.06 18.56
C LYS A 15 -14.22 -9.95 17.09
N VAL A 16 -13.58 -10.74 16.21
CA VAL A 16 -13.94 -10.79 14.79
C VAL A 16 -15.37 -11.30 14.63
N ASP A 17 -15.71 -12.43 15.26
CA ASP A 17 -17.03 -13.03 15.18
C ASP A 17 -18.14 -12.13 15.75
N ALA A 18 -17.86 -11.38 16.83
CA ALA A 18 -18.83 -10.45 17.43
C ALA A 18 -19.29 -9.32 16.49
N VAL A 19 -18.47 -8.94 15.50
CA VAL A 19 -18.78 -7.84 14.58
C VAL A 19 -18.94 -8.28 13.13
N ARG A 20 -18.87 -9.59 12.85
CA ARG A 20 -18.97 -10.19 11.51
C ARG A 20 -20.28 -9.91 10.80
N HIS A 21 -21.35 -9.73 11.55
CA HIS A 21 -22.67 -9.41 11.01
C HIS A 21 -22.85 -7.92 10.68
N ARG A 22 -21.86 -7.07 11.01
CA ARG A 22 -21.94 -5.63 10.80
C ARG A 22 -21.32 -5.25 9.45
N ALA A 23 -21.97 -4.31 8.78
CA ALA A 23 -21.41 -3.68 7.59
C ALA A 23 -20.45 -2.55 7.96
N CYS A 24 -19.66 -2.08 6.98
CA CYS A 24 -18.82 -0.89 7.14
C CYS A 24 -19.65 0.30 7.65
N CYS A 25 -19.18 0.98 8.68
CA CYS A 25 -19.89 2.14 9.24
C CYS A 25 -19.89 3.38 8.33
N VAL A 26 -19.05 3.41 7.28
CA VAL A 26 -18.92 4.51 6.33
C VAL A 26 -19.71 4.20 5.05
N CYS A 27 -19.31 3.19 4.29
CA CYS A 27 -19.91 2.86 2.99
C CYS A 27 -21.04 1.82 3.04
N ARG A 28 -21.33 1.24 4.22
CA ARG A 28 -22.40 0.24 4.44
C ARG A 28 -22.26 -1.06 3.63
N ARG A 29 -21.11 -1.28 2.98
CA ARG A 29 -20.77 -2.55 2.31
C ARG A 29 -20.58 -3.67 3.34
N GLY A 30 -20.98 -4.89 2.96
CA GLY A 30 -20.62 -6.10 3.71
C GLY A 30 -19.10 -6.27 3.72
N ILE A 31 -18.55 -6.50 4.91
CA ILE A 31 -17.11 -6.65 5.13
C ILE A 31 -16.79 -8.11 5.43
N CYS A 32 -15.65 -8.56 4.92
CA CYS A 32 -15.14 -9.91 5.17
C CYS A 32 -14.45 -10.00 6.54
N GLY A 33 -14.13 -11.23 6.97
CA GLY A 33 -13.40 -11.47 8.21
C GLY A 33 -12.06 -10.73 8.27
N HIS A 34 -11.37 -10.64 7.13
CA HIS A 34 -10.07 -9.98 7.00
C HIS A 34 -10.15 -8.45 7.21
N GLU A 35 -11.19 -7.78 6.72
CA GLU A 35 -11.38 -6.34 6.90
C GLU A 35 -11.71 -5.99 8.36
N ILE A 36 -12.42 -6.89 9.05
CA ILE A 36 -12.68 -6.79 10.47
C ILE A 36 -11.37 -6.92 11.25
N LEU A 37 -10.52 -7.88 10.87
CA LEU A 37 -9.22 -8.06 11.49
C LEU A 37 -8.32 -6.82 11.31
N PHE A 38 -8.33 -6.20 10.12
CA PHE A 38 -7.68 -4.89 9.89
C PHE A 38 -8.24 -3.80 10.79
N SER A 39 -9.56 -3.71 10.94
CA SER A 39 -10.19 -2.75 11.84
C SER A 39 -9.77 -2.96 13.30
N ILE A 40 -9.71 -4.21 13.77
CA ILE A 40 -9.29 -4.53 15.14
C ILE A 40 -7.82 -4.17 15.36
N ALA A 41 -6.93 -4.49 14.41
CA ALA A 41 -5.51 -4.18 14.50
C ALA A 41 -5.23 -2.67 14.56
N LEU A 42 -6.05 -1.86 13.90
CA LEU A 42 -5.99 -0.40 13.95
C LEU A 42 -6.72 0.21 15.17
N GLY A 43 -7.21 -0.60 16.10
CA GLY A 43 -7.92 -0.15 17.30
C GLY A 43 -9.39 0.24 17.07
N LEU A 44 -9.94 -0.07 15.89
CA LEU A 44 -11.32 0.24 15.47
C LEU A 44 -12.29 -0.95 15.63
N GLY A 45 -11.99 -1.90 16.52
CA GLY A 45 -12.75 -3.16 16.65
C GLY A 45 -14.25 -3.01 16.92
N SER A 46 -14.70 -1.90 17.53
CA SER A 46 -16.13 -1.64 17.82
C SER A 46 -16.88 -1.02 16.63
N SER A 47 -16.17 -0.56 15.60
CA SER A 47 -16.73 0.16 14.45
C SER A 47 -15.99 -0.30 13.19
N PRO A 48 -16.28 -1.51 12.70
CA PRO A 48 -15.49 -2.09 11.64
C PRO A 48 -15.72 -1.35 10.32
N ARG A 49 -14.64 -1.20 9.55
CA ARG A 49 -14.61 -0.48 8.28
C ARG A 49 -14.02 -1.40 7.21
N CYS A 50 -14.44 -1.20 5.96
CA CYS A 50 -13.82 -1.88 4.84
C CYS A 50 -12.38 -1.36 4.64
N ALA A 51 -11.54 -2.15 3.96
CA ALA A 51 -10.15 -1.78 3.70
C ALA A 51 -10.04 -0.41 3.00
N ASP A 52 -10.98 -0.10 2.12
CA ASP A 52 -11.02 1.16 1.36
C ASP A 52 -11.32 2.37 2.26
N CYS A 53 -12.35 2.30 3.11
CA CYS A 53 -12.67 3.37 4.05
C CYS A 53 -11.65 3.50 5.19
N LEU A 54 -10.92 2.43 5.52
CA LEU A 54 -9.76 2.50 6.41
C LEU A 54 -8.63 3.29 5.75
N ALA A 55 -8.29 2.96 4.50
CA ALA A 55 -7.24 3.61 3.74
C ALA A 55 -7.55 5.09 3.51
N GLN A 56 -8.77 5.41 3.09
CA GLN A 56 -9.24 6.79 2.93
C GLN A 56 -9.17 7.58 4.25
N GLY A 57 -9.54 6.96 5.38
CA GLY A 57 -9.45 7.59 6.70
C GLY A 57 -8.02 7.86 7.17
N LEU A 58 -7.05 7.11 6.65
CA LEU A 58 -5.62 7.26 6.93
C LEU A 58 -4.88 8.07 5.86
N GLY A 59 -5.56 8.51 4.79
CA GLY A 59 -4.93 9.17 3.65
C GLY A 59 -3.98 8.26 2.87
N GLN A 60 -4.21 6.94 2.88
CA GLN A 60 -3.40 5.94 2.20
C GLN A 60 -4.13 5.31 1.01
N VAL A 61 -3.37 4.72 0.10
CA VAL A 61 -3.91 3.89 -0.99
C VAL A 61 -4.35 2.54 -0.41
N SER A 62 -5.55 2.07 -0.75
CA SER A 62 -6.13 0.81 -0.23
C SER A 62 -5.19 -0.39 -0.40
N LYS A 63 -4.57 -0.56 -1.57
CA LYS A 63 -3.59 -1.63 -1.82
C LYS A 63 -2.38 -1.56 -0.89
N GLN A 64 -1.87 -0.36 -0.61
CA GLN A 64 -0.72 -0.15 0.26
C GLN A 64 -1.06 -0.50 1.71
N LEU A 65 -2.19 -0.02 2.22
CA LEU A 65 -2.65 -0.34 3.58
C LEU A 65 -2.81 -1.85 3.76
N ARG A 66 -3.46 -2.54 2.81
CA ARG A 66 -3.67 -3.99 2.87
C ARG A 66 -2.34 -4.75 2.95
N ASN A 67 -1.36 -4.38 2.14
CA ASN A 67 -0.03 -5.01 2.14
C ASN A 67 0.74 -4.75 3.45
N GLN A 68 0.66 -3.52 3.98
CA GLN A 68 1.31 -3.16 5.24
C GLN A 68 0.73 -3.94 6.42
N LEU A 69 -0.60 -4.04 6.52
CA LEU A 69 -1.26 -4.78 7.59
C LEU A 69 -1.00 -6.29 7.48
N LEU A 70 -1.00 -6.84 6.27
CA LEU A 70 -0.66 -8.24 6.07
C LEU A 70 0.77 -8.55 6.52
N ALA A 71 1.75 -7.74 6.12
CA ALA A 71 3.14 -7.91 6.55
C ALA A 71 3.27 -7.83 8.09
N HIS A 72 2.50 -6.94 8.73
CA HIS A 72 2.45 -6.87 10.19
C HIS A 72 1.86 -8.13 10.84
N PHE A 73 0.80 -8.70 10.25
CA PHE A 73 0.15 -9.90 10.79
C PHE A 73 1.00 -11.15 10.63
N GLN A 74 1.77 -11.24 9.55
CA GLN A 74 2.73 -12.33 9.36
C GLN A 74 3.88 -12.30 10.38
N GLN A 75 4.20 -11.13 10.94
CA GLN A 75 5.21 -10.97 11.98
C GLN A 75 4.69 -11.23 13.40
N ARG A 76 3.37 -11.39 13.59
CA ARG A 76 2.75 -11.62 14.90
C ARG A 76 1.93 -12.90 14.87
N ASP A 77 2.40 -13.94 15.54
CA ASP A 77 1.81 -15.29 15.56
C ASP A 77 0.29 -15.27 15.82
N CYS A 78 -0.18 -14.44 16.76
CA CYS A 78 -1.59 -14.36 17.11
C CYS A 78 -2.50 -13.75 16.03
N TYR A 79 -2.00 -12.81 15.22
CA TYR A 79 -2.77 -12.22 14.11
C TYR A 79 -2.70 -13.10 12.86
N GLY A 80 -1.53 -13.68 12.57
CA GLY A 80 -1.33 -14.60 11.45
C GLY A 80 -2.23 -15.84 11.54
N GLU A 81 -2.39 -16.41 12.74
CA GLU A 81 -3.26 -17.57 12.95
C GLU A 81 -4.76 -17.23 12.77
N VAL A 82 -5.23 -16.09 13.28
CA VAL A 82 -6.61 -15.63 13.07
C VAL A 82 -6.86 -15.32 11.58
N TRP A 83 -5.89 -14.70 10.91
CA TRP A 83 -5.94 -14.44 9.47
C TRP A 83 -6.11 -15.74 8.66
N ARG A 84 -5.29 -16.76 8.97
CA ARG A 84 -5.38 -18.11 8.38
C ARG A 84 -6.76 -18.73 8.59
N ARG A 85 -7.30 -18.67 9.80
CA ARG A 85 -8.64 -19.19 10.12
C ARG A 85 -9.74 -18.51 9.33
N GLU A 86 -9.67 -17.18 9.18
CA GLU A 86 -10.63 -16.44 8.33
C GLU A 86 -10.47 -16.80 6.84
N SER A 87 -9.24 -16.96 6.34
CA SER A 87 -8.99 -17.41 4.96
C SER A 87 -9.62 -18.78 4.68
N VAL A 88 -9.38 -19.77 5.56
CA VAL A 88 -9.97 -21.12 5.42
C VAL A 88 -11.50 -21.08 5.49
N ARG A 89 -12.08 -20.26 6.38
CA ARG A 89 -13.54 -20.09 6.48
C ARG A 89 -14.15 -19.49 5.21
N GLU A 90 -13.43 -18.62 4.52
CA GLU A 90 -13.86 -18.01 3.26
C GLU A 90 -13.50 -18.86 2.04
N GLY A 91 -12.88 -20.02 2.23
CA GLY A 91 -12.55 -20.98 1.18
C GLY A 91 -11.23 -20.70 0.47
N PHE A 92 -10.38 -19.84 1.02
CA PHE A 92 -9.06 -19.52 0.48
C PHE A 92 -7.96 -20.39 1.12
N PRO A 93 -6.95 -20.83 0.34
CA PRO A 93 -5.82 -21.59 0.86
C PRO A 93 -4.93 -20.73 1.76
N ASP A 94 -4.27 -21.36 2.74
CA ASP A 94 -3.45 -20.69 3.76
C ASP A 94 -2.27 -19.89 3.19
N ASP A 95 -1.65 -20.41 2.14
CA ASP A 95 -0.49 -19.80 1.49
C ASP A 95 -0.86 -18.77 0.40
N ALA A 96 -2.14 -18.48 0.20
CA ALA A 96 -2.60 -17.56 -0.84
C ALA A 96 -3.20 -16.27 -0.27
N LEU A 97 -2.99 -15.16 -0.98
CA LEU A 97 -3.70 -13.91 -0.69
C LEU A 97 -5.20 -14.14 -0.94
N PRO A 98 -6.06 -13.80 0.02
CA PRO A 98 -7.49 -14.04 -0.14
C PRO A 98 -8.04 -13.10 -1.21
N GLY A 99 -8.74 -13.70 -2.18
CA GLY A 99 -9.38 -12.98 -3.28
C GLY A 99 -10.49 -12.02 -2.82
N CYS A 100 -10.96 -12.09 -1.57
CA CYS A 100 -11.88 -11.08 -1.02
C CYS A 100 -11.23 -9.70 -0.89
N LEU A 101 -9.90 -9.63 -0.74
CA LEU A 101 -9.14 -8.40 -0.54
C LEU A 101 -8.16 -8.10 -1.69
N TRP A 102 -7.58 -9.12 -2.33
CA TRP A 102 -6.71 -8.97 -3.50
C TRP A 102 -7.32 -9.74 -4.67
N GLN A 103 -8.43 -9.22 -5.21
CA GLN A 103 -8.89 -9.68 -6.52
C GLN A 103 -7.79 -9.34 -7.54
N GLU A 104 -7.21 -10.37 -8.16
CA GLU A 104 -6.50 -10.20 -9.41
C GLU A 104 -7.54 -9.67 -10.41
N GLU A 105 -7.27 -8.52 -11.00
CA GLU A 105 -8.13 -7.88 -11.98
C GLU A 105 -8.26 -8.81 -13.20
N ASP A 106 -9.28 -9.68 -13.22
CA ASP A 106 -9.64 -10.43 -14.42
C ASP A 106 -10.46 -9.53 -15.34
N THR A 107 -9.79 -9.12 -16.39
CA THR A 107 -10.35 -8.48 -17.57
C THR A 107 -11.36 -9.41 -18.25
N SER A 108 -12.67 -9.24 -18.03
CA SER A 108 -13.67 -9.61 -19.04
C SER A 108 -15.04 -8.93 -18.83
N ASP A 109 -15.46 -8.27 -19.92
CA ASP A 109 -16.59 -7.38 -20.19
C ASP A 109 -18.00 -8.04 -20.15
N VAL A 110 -19.04 -7.29 -19.73
CA VAL A 110 -20.34 -6.98 -20.40
C VAL A 110 -21.32 -6.42 -19.32
N GLY A 111 -21.89 -5.21 -19.40
CA GLY A 111 -21.82 -4.23 -20.46
C GLY A 111 -22.62 -2.94 -20.21
N ASN A 112 -22.30 -1.93 -21.05
CA ASN A 112 -23.13 -0.87 -21.65
C ASN A 112 -24.04 0.00 -20.75
N ARG A 113 -24.11 1.34 -20.87
CA ARG A 113 -23.47 2.34 -21.75
C ARG A 113 -23.84 3.77 -21.22
N PRO A 114 -23.56 4.88 -21.91
CA PRO A 114 -22.76 5.99 -21.40
C PRO A 114 -23.60 7.24 -21.06
N ASP A 115 -23.15 8.10 -20.15
CA ASP A 115 -23.33 9.54 -20.30
C ASP A 115 -22.33 10.30 -19.45
N GLU A 116 -21.95 11.45 -19.97
CA GLU A 116 -20.82 12.26 -19.61
C GLU A 116 -20.89 12.85 -18.19
N SER A 117 -19.71 13.23 -17.69
CA SER A 117 -19.50 14.25 -16.66
C SER A 117 -19.76 13.85 -15.21
N VAL A 118 -18.71 13.41 -14.51
CA VAL A 118 -18.24 14.13 -13.32
C VAL A 118 -16.76 13.80 -13.07
N VAL A 119 -15.92 14.82 -13.22
CA VAL A 119 -14.55 14.82 -12.74
C VAL A 119 -14.54 14.66 -11.22
N SER A 120 -13.63 13.83 -10.70
CA SER A 120 -13.15 13.95 -9.32
C SER A 120 -11.69 13.58 -9.31
N LEU A 121 -10.89 14.64 -9.19
CA LEU A 121 -9.47 14.63 -8.90
C LEU A 121 -9.29 14.04 -7.51
N ASP A 122 -8.55 12.95 -7.36
CA ASP A 122 -7.70 12.67 -6.20
C ASP A 122 -6.89 11.38 -6.45
N ALA A 123 -5.57 11.49 -6.24
CA ALA A 123 -4.50 10.52 -6.54
C ALA A 123 -4.05 10.42 -8.01
N ILE A 124 -3.20 11.38 -8.41
CA ILE A 124 -2.20 11.11 -9.46
C ILE A 124 -1.38 9.92 -8.98
N ASP A 125 -1.51 8.77 -9.64
CA ASP A 125 -0.67 7.62 -9.42
C ASP A 125 0.76 7.97 -9.88
N VAL A 126 1.58 8.47 -8.95
CA VAL A 126 2.98 8.86 -9.21
C VAL A 126 3.82 7.68 -9.72
N ASN A 127 3.36 6.45 -9.52
CA ASN A 127 3.95 5.26 -10.11
C ASN A 127 3.69 5.13 -11.62
N ASN A 128 2.55 5.60 -12.14
CA ASN A 128 2.25 5.65 -13.58
C ASN A 128 2.82 6.88 -14.30
N LEU A 129 3.28 7.90 -13.56
CA LEU A 129 3.95 9.06 -14.18
C LEU A 129 5.43 8.79 -14.53
N ALA A 130 6.07 7.83 -13.84
CA ALA A 130 7.48 7.52 -14.02
C ALA A 130 7.70 6.74 -15.32
N ALA A 131 8.09 7.45 -16.39
CA ALA A 131 8.43 6.80 -17.66
C ALA A 131 9.73 5.97 -17.56
N GLU A 132 10.56 6.23 -16.55
CA GLU A 132 11.76 5.46 -16.27
C GLU A 132 11.83 5.08 -14.79
N VAL A 133 12.25 3.85 -14.51
CA VAL A 133 12.47 3.32 -13.16
C VAL A 133 13.91 2.86 -13.05
N TRP A 134 14.60 3.28 -11.99
CA TRP A 134 15.98 2.92 -11.73
C TRP A 134 16.19 2.51 -10.28
N ASP A 135 16.70 1.30 -10.10
CA ASP A 135 17.20 0.80 -8.82
C ASP A 135 18.72 1.03 -8.70
N ALA A 136 19.11 1.83 -7.70
CA ALA A 136 20.50 2.11 -7.38
C ALA A 136 21.02 1.25 -6.20
N GLY A 137 20.20 0.34 -5.66
CA GLY A 137 20.55 -0.55 -4.56
C GLY A 137 21.21 0.16 -3.37
N GLN A 138 22.39 -0.34 -2.98
CA GLN A 138 23.22 0.19 -1.88
C GLN A 138 24.36 1.11 -2.37
N MET A 139 24.21 1.79 -3.51
CA MET A 139 25.23 2.75 -3.95
C MET A 139 25.45 3.84 -2.90
N SER A 140 26.72 4.11 -2.59
CA SER A 140 27.08 5.22 -1.71
C SER A 140 26.67 6.57 -2.32
N CYS A 141 26.32 7.53 -1.46
CA CYS A 141 25.78 8.84 -1.82
C CYS A 141 26.53 9.54 -2.99
N GLY A 142 27.87 9.49 -3.01
CA GLY A 142 28.67 10.12 -4.07
C GLY A 142 28.47 9.52 -5.46
N ASP A 143 28.47 8.19 -5.57
CA ASP A 143 28.25 7.46 -6.82
C ASP A 143 26.78 7.54 -7.27
N LEU A 144 25.85 7.52 -6.30
CA LEU A 144 24.42 7.64 -6.53
C LEU A 144 24.08 8.95 -7.28
N VAL A 145 24.56 10.08 -6.76
CA VAL A 145 24.29 11.40 -7.33
C VAL A 145 24.91 11.56 -8.72
N LEU A 146 26.10 11.00 -8.93
CA LEU A 146 26.78 11.06 -10.23
C LEU A 146 26.04 10.24 -11.29
N ALA A 147 25.61 9.02 -10.96
CA ALA A 147 24.84 8.16 -11.85
C ALA A 147 23.44 8.74 -12.11
N LEU A 148 22.80 9.33 -11.10
CA LEU A 148 21.53 10.03 -11.22
C LEU A 148 21.61 11.18 -12.22
N ARG A 149 22.67 12.00 -12.14
CA ARG A 149 22.92 13.09 -13.10
C ARG A 149 23.04 12.56 -14.54
N GLY A 150 23.74 11.46 -14.74
CA GLY A 150 23.90 10.83 -16.06
C GLY A 150 22.55 10.45 -16.67
N ARG A 151 21.72 9.76 -15.89
CA ARG A 151 20.38 9.31 -16.33
C ARG A 151 19.42 10.48 -16.56
N MET A 152 19.38 11.44 -15.64
CA MET A 152 18.53 12.62 -15.78
C MET A 152 18.92 13.50 -16.98
N ASN A 153 20.16 13.44 -17.46
CA ASN A 153 20.55 14.10 -18.71
C ASN A 153 20.12 13.34 -19.97
N ALA A 154 19.98 12.01 -19.89
CA ALA A 154 19.55 11.16 -21.00
C ALA A 154 18.02 11.13 -21.19
N LEU A 155 17.26 11.36 -20.12
CA LEU A 155 15.79 11.45 -20.16
C LEU A 155 15.30 12.67 -20.94
N THR A 156 14.10 12.65 -21.49
CA THR A 156 13.49 13.83 -22.15
C THR A 156 13.05 14.88 -21.10
N PRO A 157 13.12 16.20 -21.36
CA PRO A 157 12.64 17.20 -20.41
C PRO A 157 11.17 16.97 -20.05
N GLY A 158 10.79 17.19 -18.80
CA GLY A 158 9.45 16.89 -18.28
C GLY A 158 9.21 15.43 -17.89
N THR A 159 10.13 14.51 -18.20
CA THR A 159 10.00 13.08 -17.85
C THR A 159 10.25 12.83 -16.37
N CYS A 160 9.44 11.96 -15.76
CA CYS A 160 9.61 11.53 -14.37
C CYS A 160 10.44 10.23 -14.28
N LEU A 161 11.40 10.22 -13.36
CA LEU A 161 12.22 9.08 -12.97
C LEU A 161 11.80 8.62 -11.57
N LYS A 162 11.55 7.32 -11.42
CA LYS A 162 11.43 6.66 -10.11
C LYS A 162 12.79 6.05 -9.73
N LEU A 163 13.40 6.57 -8.69
CA LEU A 163 14.68 6.11 -8.13
C LEU A 163 14.44 5.26 -6.89
N THR A 164 15.07 4.09 -6.79
CA THR A 164 15.19 3.33 -5.55
C THR A 164 16.61 3.46 -5.01
N ALA A 165 16.76 4.02 -3.81
CA ALA A 165 18.04 4.17 -3.11
C ALA A 165 17.88 3.76 -1.64
N HIS A 166 18.68 2.78 -1.21
CA HIS A 166 18.64 2.24 0.16
C HIS A 166 19.59 2.96 1.12
N ASP A 167 20.44 3.85 0.61
CA ASP A 167 21.34 4.64 1.44
C ASP A 167 20.52 5.60 2.34
N PRO A 168 20.76 5.62 3.65
CA PRO A 168 20.01 6.48 4.57
C PRO A 168 20.25 7.98 4.32
N GLY A 169 21.40 8.36 3.74
CA GLY A 169 21.71 9.73 3.33
C GLY A 169 20.87 10.20 2.15
N ALA A 170 20.38 9.29 1.30
CA ALA A 170 19.54 9.61 0.15
C ALA A 170 18.26 10.40 0.53
N VAL A 171 17.76 10.25 1.76
CA VAL A 171 16.62 11.02 2.28
C VAL A 171 16.90 12.53 2.28
N GLU A 172 18.14 12.95 2.53
CA GLU A 172 18.54 14.36 2.54
C GLU A 172 19.22 14.76 1.23
N ASP A 173 20.03 13.87 0.65
CA ASP A 173 20.83 14.16 -0.53
C ASP A 173 20.01 14.32 -1.82
N ILE A 174 18.97 13.50 -2.02
CA ILE A 174 18.11 13.57 -3.21
C ILE A 174 17.34 14.90 -3.32
N PRO A 175 16.61 15.35 -2.28
CA PRO A 175 15.91 16.64 -2.35
C PRO A 175 16.89 17.82 -2.45
N ALA A 176 18.03 17.76 -1.75
CA ALA A 176 19.07 18.78 -1.87
C ALA A 176 19.64 18.85 -3.29
N TRP A 177 19.95 17.71 -3.90
CA TRP A 177 20.44 17.62 -5.27
C TRP A 177 19.44 18.15 -6.29
N CYS A 178 18.15 17.82 -6.15
CA CYS A 178 17.09 18.33 -7.03
C CYS A 178 17.03 19.86 -6.97
N ARG A 179 17.08 20.44 -5.75
CA ARG A 179 17.11 21.89 -5.55
C ARG A 179 18.35 22.55 -6.16
N MET A 180 19.52 21.93 -6.03
CA MET A 180 20.78 22.45 -6.57
C MET A 180 20.84 22.40 -8.11
N THR A 181 20.27 21.35 -8.71
CA THR A 181 20.31 21.13 -10.17
C THR A 181 19.14 21.76 -10.91
N GLY A 182 18.09 22.13 -10.18
CA GLY A 182 16.85 22.70 -10.72
C GLY A 182 15.86 21.65 -11.23
N HIS A 183 16.06 20.37 -10.92
CA HIS A 183 15.10 19.31 -11.20
C HIS A 183 13.90 19.39 -10.25
N THR A 184 12.73 18.98 -10.73
CA THR A 184 11.49 19.02 -9.94
C THR A 184 11.42 17.78 -9.07
N PHE A 185 11.56 17.95 -7.76
CA PHE A 185 11.32 16.87 -6.81
C PHE A 185 9.82 16.72 -6.58
N LEU A 186 9.28 15.53 -6.85
CA LEU A 186 7.83 15.27 -6.78
C LEU A 186 7.44 14.64 -5.44
N ALA A 187 8.12 13.57 -5.04
CA ALA A 187 7.78 12.80 -3.84
C ALA A 187 8.97 11.95 -3.35
N GLN A 188 8.92 11.55 -2.08
CA GLN A 188 9.78 10.52 -1.50
C GLN A 188 8.98 9.59 -0.59
N ASP A 189 9.32 8.30 -0.64
CA ASP A 189 8.86 7.22 0.24
C ASP A 189 10.01 6.21 0.34
N HIS A 190 11.02 6.50 1.16
CA HIS A 190 12.27 5.73 1.23
C HIS A 190 11.98 4.21 1.31
N PRO A 191 12.57 3.38 0.43
CA PRO A 191 13.72 3.69 -0.44
C PRO A 191 13.40 4.33 -1.79
N HIS A 192 12.17 4.79 -2.06
CA HIS A 192 11.73 5.30 -3.35
C HIS A 192 11.68 6.84 -3.42
N TYR A 193 12.03 7.40 -4.58
CA TYR A 193 12.05 8.84 -4.85
C TYR A 193 11.55 9.11 -6.27
N TRP A 194 10.74 10.16 -6.45
CA TRP A 194 10.22 10.58 -7.75
C TRP A 194 10.77 11.95 -8.12
N ILE A 195 11.48 11.99 -9.24
CA ILE A 195 12.20 13.17 -9.71
C ILE A 195 11.80 13.44 -11.16
N GLN A 196 11.32 14.63 -11.45
CA GLN A 196 11.03 15.07 -12.80
C GLN A 196 12.17 15.90 -13.38
N ARG A 197 12.54 15.58 -14.62
CA ARG A 197 13.54 16.33 -15.37
C ARG A 197 12.98 17.72 -15.67
N LYS A 198 13.76 18.73 -15.31
CA LYS A 198 13.52 20.12 -15.67
C LYS A 198 13.43 20.29 -17.18
N GLU A 199 12.65 21.26 -17.61
CA GLU A 199 12.54 21.70 -19.01
C GLU A 199 13.86 22.23 -19.57
#